data_AF-A0A9X4GH23-F1
#
_entry.id   AF-A0A9X4GH23-F1
#
_cell.length_a   1.000
_cell.length_b   1.000
_cell.length_c   1.000
_cell.angle_alpha   90.00
_cell.angle_beta   90.00
_cell.angle_gamma   90.00
#
_symmetry.space_group_name_H-M   'P 1'
#
loop_
_entity.id
_entity.type
_entity.pdbx_description
1 polymer ?
#
loop_
_entity_poly.entity_id
_entity_poly.type
_entity_poly.pdbx_seq_one_letter_code
_entity_poly.pdbx_strand_id
1 'polypeptide(L)' 'MENTQLFVVAHYFAQPTMGDKVNDALSMLAEATRNEPENITYEFFRSTEDGDRFVIVETYRCAQGLELHR' A
#
# COMPACT_ATOMS: atom_id res chain seq x y z
N MET A 1 2.79 7.68 -26.54
CA MET A 1 2.84 6.49 -25.66
C MET A 1 1.73 6.67 -24.65
N GLU A 2 0.76 5.77 -24.59
CA GLU A 2 -0.28 5.84 -23.56
C GLU A 2 0.40 5.70 -22.19
N ASN A 3 0.36 6.77 -21.39
CA ASN A 3 0.82 6.77 -20.00
C ASN A 3 -0.24 6.03 -19.16
N THR A 4 -0.28 4.71 -19.27
CA THR A 4 -1.20 3.90 -18.46
C THR A 4 -0.56 3.70 -17.09
N GLN A 5 -0.87 4.62 -16.18
CA GLN A 5 -0.59 4.44 -14.76
C GLN A 5 -1.27 3.15 -14.26
N LEU A 6 -0.64 2.48 -13.30
CA LEU A 6 -1.25 1.35 -12.61
C LEU A 6 -1.84 1.82 -11.29
N PHE A 7 -3.12 1.51 -11.07
CA PHE A 7 -3.82 1.77 -9.82
C PHE A 7 -4.15 0.44 -9.14
N VAL A 8 -3.76 0.31 -7.87
CA VAL A 8 -3.93 -0.92 -7.07
C VAL A 8 -4.76 -0.62 -5.84
N VAL A 9 -5.73 -1.48 -5.56
CA VAL A 9 -6.48 -1.50 -4.30
C VAL A 9 -6.32 -2.86 -3.66
N ALA A 10 -5.50 -2.93 -2.62
CA ALA A 10 -5.27 -4.17 -1.87
C ALA A 10 -6.14 -4.19 -0.62
N HIS A 11 -6.87 -5.28 -0.43
CA HIS A 11 -7.52 -5.57 0.86
C HIS A 11 -6.59 -6.44 1.67
N TYR A 12 -6.17 -5.95 2.83
CA TYR A 12 -5.19 -6.62 3.68
C TYR A 12 -5.84 -7.02 5.00
N PHE A 13 -5.73 -8.30 5.32
CA PHE A 13 -6.27 -8.91 6.54
C PHE A 13 -5.11 -9.37 7.41
N ALA A 14 -4.89 -8.68 8.52
CA ALA A 14 -3.95 -9.13 9.52
C ALA A 14 -4.41 -10.46 10.13
N GLN A 15 -3.46 -11.20 10.71
CA GLN A 15 -3.84 -12.27 11.62
C GLN A 15 -4.61 -11.69 12.81
N PRO A 16 -5.50 -12.46 13.46
CA PRO A 16 -6.29 -11.97 14.58
C PRO A 16 -5.41 -11.32 15.65
N THR A 17 -5.80 -10.14 16.13
CA THR A 17 -5.11 -9.31 17.15
C THR A 17 -3.76 -8.73 16.73
N MET A 18 -3.37 -8.86 15.45
CA MET A 18 -2.08 -8.37 14.96
C MET A 18 -2.17 -6.99 14.29
N GLY A 19 -3.34 -6.37 14.27
CA GLY A 19 -3.59 -5.09 13.62
C GLY A 19 -2.62 -3.98 14.00
N ASP A 20 -2.26 -3.82 15.28
CA ASP A 20 -1.33 -2.77 15.71
C ASP A 20 0.07 -2.98 15.12
N LYS A 21 0.56 -4.23 15.15
CA LYS A 21 1.87 -4.58 14.56
C LYS A 21 1.88 -4.34 13.04
N VAL A 22 0.77 -4.69 12.36
CA VAL A 22 0.62 -4.42 10.93
C VAL A 22 0.56 -2.93 10.64
N ASN A 23 -0.14 -2.15 11.46
CA ASN A 23 -0.21 -0.70 11.30
C ASN A 23 1.17 -0.03 11.40
N ASP A 24 1.99 -0.45 12.37
CA ASP A 24 3.36 0.05 12.52
C ASP A 24 4.23 -0.33 11.31
N ALA A 25 4.11 -1.58 10.85
CA ALA A 25 4.83 -2.07 9.67
C ALA A 25 4.42 -1.33 8.39
N LEU A 26 3.12 -1.12 8.17
CA LEU A 26 2.58 -0.37 7.03
C LEU A 26 2.99 1.11 7.07
N SER A 27 3.10 1.70 8.26
CA SER A 27 3.58 3.09 8.40
C SER A 27 5.02 3.23 7.91
N MET A 28 5.91 2.32 8.31
CA MET A 28 7.30 2.31 7.85
C MET A 28 7.41 2.00 6.36
N LEU A 29 6.62 1.04 5.86
CA LEU A 29 6.59 0.69 4.45
C LEU A 29 6.12 1.87 3.59
N ALA A 30 5.03 2.54 3.99
CA ALA A 30 4.51 3.69 3.27
C ALA A 30 5.53 4.84 3.17
N GLU A 31 6.26 5.12 4.24
CA GLU A 31 7.32 6.13 4.23
C GLU A 31 8.45 5.76 3.24
N ALA A 32 8.89 4.51 3.24
CA ALA A 32 9.91 4.04 2.32
C ALA A 32 9.42 4.08 0.86
N THR A 33 8.22 3.56 0.59
CA THR A 33 7.69 3.40 -0.77
C THR A 33 7.37 4.71 -1.46
N ARG A 34 6.98 5.76 -0.72
CA ARG A 34 6.80 7.10 -1.29
C ARG A 34 8.08 7.70 -1.87
N ASN A 35 9.25 7.17 -1.51
CA ASN A 35 10.53 7.59 -2.07
C ASN A 35 10.98 6.73 -3.27
N GLU A 36 10.21 5.72 -3.66
CA GLU A 36 10.52 4.89 -4.83
C GLU A 36 10.27 5.67 -6.14
N PRO A 37 11.15 5.58 -7.16
CA PRO A 37 11.06 6.39 -8.38
C PRO A 37 9.73 6.24 -9.15
N GLU A 38 9.16 5.04 -9.11
CA GLU A 38 7.97 4.68 -9.87
C GLU A 38 6.67 4.82 -9.06
N ASN A 39 6.76 5.04 -7.75
CA ASN A 39 5.59 5.32 -6.91
C ASN A 39 5.10 6.76 -7.17
N ILE A 40 3.79 6.92 -7.29
CA ILE A 40 3.12 8.22 -7.35
C ILE A 40 2.39 8.48 -6.03
N THR A 41 1.67 7.47 -5.54
CA THR A 41 1.00 7.51 -4.22
C THR A 41 1.10 6.15 -3.55
N TYR A 42 1.22 6.15 -2.22
CA TYR A 42 1.03 4.98 -1.37
C TYR A 42 0.32 5.44 -0.10
N GLU A 43 -0.94 5.03 0.04
CA GLU A 43 -1.78 5.32 1.20
C GLU A 43 -2.36 4.02 1.75
N PHE A 44 -2.53 3.95 3.07
CA PHE A 44 -3.24 2.84 3.70
C PHE A 44 -4.20 3.35 4.76
N PHE A 45 -5.28 2.62 4.95
CA PHE A 45 -6.36 2.97 5.86
C PHE A 45 -6.68 1.76 6.72
N ARG A 46 -6.74 1.97 8.03
CA ARG A 46 -7.21 0.97 9.00
C ARG A 46 -8.71 1.13 9.20
N SER A 47 -9.44 0.02 9.22
CA SER A 47 -10.88 0.05 9.53
C SER A 47 -11.11 0.52 10.97
N THR A 48 -12.14 1.35 11.16
CA THR A 48 -12.60 1.78 12.48
C THR A 48 -13.51 0.75 13.17
N GLU A 49 -13.97 -0.26 12.42
CA GLU A 49 -14.86 -1.32 12.91
C GLU A 49 -14.11 -2.62 13.23
N ASP A 50 -13.03 -2.89 12.50
CA ASP A 50 -12.20 -4.09 12.66
C ASP A 50 -10.72 -3.71 12.55
N GLY A 51 -10.04 -3.66 13.69
CA GLY A 51 -8.65 -3.23 13.78
C GLY A 51 -7.65 -4.14 13.05
N ASP A 52 -8.05 -5.33 12.60
CA ASP A 52 -7.21 -6.25 11.83
C ASP A 52 -7.38 -6.09 10.31
N ARG A 53 -8.20 -5.13 9.85
CA ARG A 53 -8.48 -4.90 8.43
C ARG A 53 -7.93 -3.58 7.92
N PHE A 54 -7.33 -3.64 6.73
CA PHE A 54 -6.74 -2.50 6.06
C PHE A 54 -7.11 -2.49 4.58
N VAL A 55 -7.11 -1.29 4.02
CA VAL A 55 -7.12 -1.06 2.56
C VAL A 55 -5.87 -0.27 2.21
N ILE A 56 -5.12 -0.73 1.21
CA ILE A 56 -3.94 -0.05 0.68
C ILE A 56 -4.26 0.41 -0.74
N VAL A 57 -3.97 1.67 -1.02
CA VAL A 57 -4.21 2.33 -2.31
C VAL A 57 -2.90 2.84 -2.85
N GLU A 58 -2.53 2.34 -4.02
CA GLU A 58 -1.22 2.58 -4.61
C GLU A 58 -1.39 3.01 -6.06
N THR A 59 -0.59 4.00 -6.47
CA THR A 59 -0.51 4.43 -7.87
C THR A 59 0.94 4.39 -8.31
N TYR A 60 1.20 3.73 -9.44
CA TYR A 60 2.51 3.64 -10.06
C TYR A 60 2.48 4.25 -11.47
N ARG A 61 3.63 4.74 -11.92
CA ARG A 61 3.78 5.31 -13.28
C ARG A 61 3.45 4.31 -14.38
N CYS A 62 3.75 3.03 -14.14
CA CYS A 62 3.46 1.91 -15.02
C CYS A 62 3.46 0.59 -14.24
N ALA A 63 3.08 -0.51 -14.90
CA ALA A 63 3.05 -1.84 -14.28
C ALA A 63 4.44 -2.31 -13.77
N GLN A 64 5.53 -1.95 -14.47
CA GLN A 64 6.89 -2.24 -14.03
C GLN A 64 7.21 -1.58 -12.68
N GLY A 65 6.57 -0.45 -12.37
CA GLY A 65 6.72 0.23 -11.09
C GLY A 65 6.27 -0.64 -9.91
N LEU A 66 5.13 -1.33 -10.05
CA LEU A 66 4.68 -2.29 -9.04
C LEU A 66 5.61 -3.51 -8.94
N GLU A 67 6.17 -3.95 -10.06
CA GLU A 67 7.13 -5.07 -10.05
C GLU A 67 8.43 -4.72 -9.31
N LEU A 68 8.90 -3.47 -9.40
CA LEU A 68 10.08 -2.99 -8.67
C LEU A 68 9.83 -2.79 -7.17
N HIS A 69 8.58 -2.53 -6.79
CA HIS A 69 8.17 -2.34 -5.40
C HIS A 69 8.14 -3.65 -4.58
N ARG A 70 7.75 -4.77 -5.21
CA ARG A 70 7.55 -6.09 -4.56
C ARG A 70 8.82 -6.65 -3.92
#